data_AF-A0A936JYQ5-F1
#
_entry.id   AF-A0A936JYQ5-F1
#
_cell.length_a   1.000
_cell.length_b   1.000
_cell.length_c   1.000
_cell.angle_alpha   90.00
_cell.angle_beta   90.00
_cell.angle_gamma   90.00
#
_symmetry.space_group_name_H-M   'P 1'
#
loop_
_entity.id
_entity.type
_entity.pdbx_description
1 polymer ?
#
loop_
_entity_poly.entity_id
_entity_poly.type
_entity_poly.pdbx_seq_one_letter_code
_entity_poly.pdbx_strand_id
1 'polypeptide(L)' 'MAKSKKRKHHHDFHPPTHAAKADKTKSAVLVAGIFFSLLGIGIAYFAAGTNVVWLIAGAVLGAVGGYFFGLQIDKSFSKK' A
#
# COMPACT_ATOMS: atom_id res chain seq x y z
N MET A 1 50.68 10.96 -29.74
CA MET A 1 49.36 11.06 -29.08
C MET A 1 48.64 9.72 -29.23
N ALA A 2 48.42 8.98 -28.14
CA ALA A 2 47.61 7.75 -28.18
C ALA A 2 46.30 8.01 -27.43
N LYS A 3 45.23 8.32 -28.16
CA LYS A 3 43.89 8.51 -27.59
C LYS A 3 43.27 7.14 -27.37
N SER A 4 43.47 6.59 -26.18
CA SER A 4 42.85 5.32 -25.74
C SER A 4 41.32 5.45 -25.81
N LYS A 5 40.73 4.81 -26.83
CA LYS A 5 39.28 4.70 -27.03
C LYS A 5 38.75 3.68 -26.01
N LYS A 6 38.66 4.05 -24.73
CA LYS A 6 37.93 3.26 -23.73
C LYS A 6 36.45 3.36 -24.04
N ARG A 7 35.90 2.28 -24.60
CA ARG A 7 34.49 2.12 -24.93
C ARG A 7 33.68 2.24 -23.64
N LYS A 8 32.69 3.14 -23.62
CA LYS A 8 31.65 3.15 -22.60
C LYS A 8 30.79 1.91 -22.85
N HIS A 9 31.10 0.81 -22.16
CA HIS A 9 30.17 -0.30 -22.03
C HIS A 9 29.04 0.20 -21.13
N HIS A 10 28.04 0.82 -21.75
CA HIS A 10 26.73 0.95 -21.13
C HIS A 10 26.17 -0.46 -21.09
N HIS A 11 26.27 -1.11 -19.94
CA HIS A 11 25.40 -2.24 -19.67
C HIS A 11 24.01 -1.65 -19.51
N ASP A 12 23.20 -1.75 -20.56
CA ASP A 12 21.77 -1.54 -20.43
C ASP A 12 21.27 -2.53 -19.39
N PHE A 13 20.80 -2.01 -18.27
CA PHE A 13 20.18 -2.80 -17.22
C PHE A 13 18.91 -3.41 -17.81
N HIS A 14 19.00 -4.66 -18.27
CA HIS A 14 17.83 -5.44 -18.63
C HIS A 14 17.18 -5.91 -17.32
N PRO A 15 16.01 -5.38 -16.93
CA PRO A 15 15.26 -5.98 -15.84
C PRO A 15 14.92 -7.43 -16.23
N PRO A 16 15.04 -8.40 -15.32
CA PRO A 16 14.69 -9.77 -15.64
C PRO A 16 13.21 -9.83 -16.06
N THR A 17 12.94 -10.56 -17.14
CA THR A 17 11.60 -10.78 -17.73
C THR A 17 10.59 -11.38 -16.74
N HIS A 18 11.07 -11.88 -15.59
CA HIS A 18 10.28 -12.42 -14.48
C HIS A 18 10.36 -11.60 -13.20
N ALA A 19 10.85 -10.36 -13.23
CA ALA A 19 10.60 -9.44 -12.12
C ALA A 19 9.09 -9.20 -12.08
N ALA A 20 8.39 -9.98 -11.25
CA ALA A 20 7.02 -9.71 -10.86
C ALA A 20 7.01 -8.24 -10.43
N LYS A 21 6.42 -7.38 -11.25
CA LYS A 21 6.17 -6.00 -10.87
C LYS A 21 5.33 -6.14 -9.61
N ALA A 22 5.92 -5.84 -8.45
CA ALA A 22 5.16 -5.84 -7.22
C ALA A 22 3.98 -4.91 -7.49
N ASP A 23 2.76 -5.45 -7.46
CA ASP A 23 1.52 -4.69 -7.53
C ASP A 23 1.50 -3.79 -6.28
N LYS A 24 2.28 -2.71 -6.30
CA LYS A 24 2.45 -1.76 -5.20
C LYS A 24 1.11 -1.20 -4.74
N THR A 25 0.16 -1.18 -5.67
CA THR A 25 -1.20 -0.69 -5.48
C THR A 25 -2.00 -1.52 -4.49
N LYS A 26 -1.92 -2.84 -4.59
CA LYS A 26 -2.63 -3.73 -3.67
C LYS A 26 -2.05 -3.64 -2.27
N SER A 27 -0.72 -3.51 -2.15
CA SER A 27 -0.06 -3.49 -0.84
C SER A 27 -0.42 -2.26 -0.01
N ALA A 28 -0.49 -1.07 -0.60
CA ALA A 28 -0.81 0.15 0.15
C ALA A 28 -2.26 0.16 0.66
N VAL A 29 -3.21 -0.27 -0.18
CA VAL A 29 -4.62 -0.38 0.21
C VAL A 29 -4.81 -1.44 1.30
N LEU A 30 -4.15 -2.59 1.18
CA LEU A 30 -4.20 -3.65 2.19
C LEU A 30 -3.63 -3.18 3.54
N VAL A 31 -2.47 -2.52 3.52
CA VAL A 31 -1.85 -2.02 4.75
C VAL A 31 -2.71 -0.94 5.41
N ALA A 32 -3.21 0.03 4.64
CA ALA A 32 -4.11 1.07 5.15
C ALA A 32 -5.42 0.47 5.69
N GLY A 33 -6.00 -0.49 4.98
CA GLY A 33 -7.20 -1.21 5.40
C GLY A 33 -6.99 -1.95 6.73
N ILE A 34 -5.90 -2.71 6.87
CA ILE A 34 -5.58 -3.42 8.12
C ILE A 34 -5.37 -2.43 9.27
N PHE A 35 -4.62 -1.34 9.04
CA PHE A 35 -4.35 -0.33 10.07
C PHE A 35 -5.63 0.35 10.58
N PHE A 36 -6.46 0.84 9.65
CA PHE A 36 -7.74 1.47 9.99
C PHE A 36 -8.75 0.49 10.57
N SER A 37 -8.72 -0.78 10.15
CA SER A 37 -9.59 -1.81 10.72
C SER A 37 -9.18 -2.15 12.16
N LEU A 38 -7.89 -2.27 12.47
CA LEU A 38 -7.41 -2.49 13.84
C LEU A 38 -7.72 -1.30 14.75
N LEU A 39 -7.52 -0.07 14.26
CA LEU A 39 -7.92 1.14 14.98
C LEU A 39 -9.43 1.22 15.19
N GLY A 40 -10.22 0.91 14.14
CA GLY A 40 -11.68 0.92 14.20
C GLY A 40 -12.23 -0.08 15.23
N ILE A 41 -11.67 -1.29 15.28
CA ILE A 41 -12.02 -2.30 16.28
C ILE A 41 -11.62 -1.84 17.68
N GLY A 42 -10.40 -1.27 17.85
CA GLY A 42 -9.94 -0.75 19.14
C GLY A 42 -10.82 0.38 19.68
N ILE A 43 -11.20 1.33 18.81
CA ILE A 43 -12.10 2.44 19.15
C ILE A 43 -13.50 1.92 19.44
N ALA A 44 -14.04 0.99 18.64
CA ALA A 44 -15.37 0.43 18.85
C ALA A 44 -15.45 -0.38 20.16
N TYR A 45 -14.41 -1.15 20.48
CA TYR A 45 -14.32 -1.87 21.75
C TYR A 45 -14.27 -0.92 22.94
N PHE A 46 -13.52 0.19 22.82
CA PHE A 46 -13.46 1.21 23.86
C PHE A 46 -14.78 1.99 24.01
N ALA A 47 -15.43 2.34 22.90
CA ALA A 47 -16.62 3.19 22.88
C ALA A 47 -17.91 2.43 23.27
N ALA A 48 -18.04 1.16 22.90
CA ALA A 48 -19.28 0.40 23.05
C ALA A 48 -19.15 -0.86 23.92
N GLY A 49 -17.96 -1.17 24.43
CA GLY A 49 -17.71 -2.37 25.22
C GLY A 49 -17.95 -3.65 24.41
N THR A 50 -18.72 -4.59 24.97
CA THR A 50 -19.04 -5.89 24.35
C THR A 50 -20.26 -5.86 23.43
N ASN A 51 -20.80 -4.69 23.11
CA ASN A 51 -21.98 -4.60 22.25
C ASN A 51 -21.62 -4.94 20.80
N VAL A 52 -21.92 -6.19 20.42
CA VAL A 52 -21.52 -6.82 19.14
C VAL A 52 -21.97 -6.00 17.92
N VAL A 53 -23.12 -5.32 18.00
CA VAL A 53 -23.63 -4.47 16.92
C VAL A 53 -22.70 -3.30 16.64
N TRP A 54 -22.15 -2.68 17.68
CA TRP A 54 -21.24 -1.55 17.54
C TRP A 54 -19.84 -1.97 17.08
N LEU A 55 -19.39 -3.17 17.48
CA LEU A 55 -18.13 -3.74 16.98
C LEU A 55 -18.21 -4.02 15.48
N ILE A 56 -19.32 -4.60 15.00
CA ILE A 56 -19.54 -4.83 13.56
C ILE A 56 -19.64 -3.49 12.83
N ALA A 57 -20.39 -2.52 13.36
CA ALA A 57 -20.51 -1.19 12.75
C ALA A 57 -19.15 -0.48 12.65
N GLY A 58 -18.34 -0.52 13.71
CA GLY A 58 -17.00 0.06 13.73
C GLY A 58 -16.01 -0.65 12.79
N ALA A 59 -16.08 -1.98 12.70
CA ALA A 59 -15.27 -2.76 11.77
C ALA A 59 -15.62 -2.43 10.31
N VAL A 60 -16.92 -2.34 9.98
CA VAL A 60 -17.38 -1.95 8.63
C VAL A 60 -16.95 -0.52 8.30
N LEU A 61 -17.16 0.44 9.22
CA LEU A 61 -16.74 1.82 9.00
C LEU A 61 -15.21 1.94 8.83
N GLY A 62 -14.45 1.25 9.66
CA GLY A 62 -12.98 1.23 9.60
C GLY A 62 -12.47 0.61 8.30
N ALA A 63 -13.07 -0.50 7.84
CA ALA A 63 -12.72 -1.14 6.59
C ALA A 63 -13.04 -0.26 5.38
N VAL A 64 -14.24 0.36 5.35
CA VAL A 64 -14.63 1.28 4.27
C VAL A 64 -13.70 2.50 4.24
N GLY A 65 -13.49 3.14 5.39
CA GLY A 65 -12.60 4.31 5.51
C GLY A 65 -11.16 3.99 5.10
N GLY A 66 -10.61 2.88 5.59
CA GLY A 66 -9.27 2.40 5.26
C GLY A 66 -9.10 2.03 3.79
N TYR A 67 -10.13 1.44 3.17
CA TYR A 67 -10.12 1.10 1.74
C TYR A 67 -10.09 2.36 0.86
N PHE A 68 -10.96 3.33 1.13
CA PHE A 68 -10.98 4.60 0.38
C PHE A 68 -9.71 5.41 0.58
N PHE A 69 -9.19 5.47 1.81
CA PHE A 69 -7.95 6.16 2.11
C PHE A 69 -6.74 5.49 1.44
N GLY A 70 -6.66 4.16 1.50
CA GLY A 70 -5.65 3.37 0.81
C GLY A 70 -5.67 3.58 -0.71
N LEU A 71 -6.87 3.65 -1.32
CA LEU A 71 -7.03 3.93 -2.75
C LEU A 71 -6.56 5.34 -3.12
N GLN A 72 -6.82 6.34 -2.27
CA GLN A 72 -6.35 7.70 -2.51
C GLN A 72 -4.82 7.82 -2.41
N ILE A 73 -4.21 7.16 -1.41
CA ILE A 73 -2.76 7.09 -1.29
C ILE A 73 -2.18 6.41 -2.52
N ASP A 74 -2.71 5.26 -2.91
CA ASP A 74 -2.25 4.55 -4.10
C ASP A 74 -2.29 5.42 -5.36
N LYS A 75 -3.42 6.08 -5.60
CA LYS A 75 -3.61 6.97 -6.75
C LYS A 75 -2.65 8.17 -6.74
N SER A 76 -2.28 8.65 -5.56
CA SER A 76 -1.36 9.78 -5.39
C SER A 76 0.11 9.36 -5.57
N PHE A 77 0.47 8.15 -5.13
CA PHE A 77 1.82 7.60 -5.25
C PHE A 77 2.11 6.99 -6.63
N SER A 78 1.09 6.53 -7.36
CA SER A 78 1.23 6.01 -8.74
C SER A 78 1.48 7.08 -9.80
N LYS A 79 1.41 8.37 -9.43
CA LYS A 79 1.58 9.50 -10.36
C LYS A 79 3.04 9.96 -10.54
N LYS A 80 4.03 9.12 -10.21
CA LYS A 80 5.46 9.49 -10.27
C LYS A 80 6.25 8.66 -11.27
#